data_AF-A0A929IVK6-F1
#
_entry.id   AF-A0A929IVK6-F1
#
_cell.length_a   1.000
_cell.length_b   1.000
_cell.length_c   1.000
_cell.angle_alpha   90.00
_cell.angle_beta   90.00
_cell.angle_gamma   90.00
#
_symmetry.space_group_name_H-M   'P 1'
#
loop_
_entity.id
_entity.type
_entity.pdbx_description
1 polymer ?
#
loop_
_entity_poly.entity_id
_entity_poly.type
_entity_poly.pdbx_seq_one_letter_code
_entity_poly.pdbx_strand_id
1 'polypeptide(L)' 'DFGGTDFTAMAKAMGGNGVTVRDREGLAKAVKEGLAAENFTIISAVIGRQAYDGRL' A
#
# COMPACT_ATOMS: atom_id res chain seq x y z
N ASP A 1 12.29 15.25 -0.10
CA ASP A 1 10.97 14.71 -0.45
C ASP A 1 11.14 13.98 -1.76
N PHE A 2 11.35 12.65 -1.73
CA PHE A 2 11.32 11.89 -2.97
C PHE A 2 9.85 11.91 -3.38
N GLY A 3 9.53 12.62 -4.47
CA GLY A 3 8.18 12.63 -5.03
C GLY A 3 7.79 11.21 -5.37
N GLY A 4 7.21 10.51 -4.37
CA GLY A 4 6.73 9.15 -4.53
C GLY A 4 5.68 9.24 -5.62
N THR A 5 5.93 8.55 -6.74
CA THR A 5 4.90 8.35 -7.74
C THR A 5 3.67 7.86 -6.99
N ASP A 6 2.56 8.57 -7.12
CA ASP A 6 1.32 8.19 -6.48
C ASP A 6 0.77 6.95 -7.21
N PHE A 7 1.39 5.80 -6.94
CA PHE A 7 1.03 4.51 -7.50
C PHE A 7 -0.42 4.15 -7.17
N THR A 8 -0.94 4.71 -6.07
CA THR A 8 -2.34 4.64 -5.65
C THR A 8 -3.26 5.37 -6.63
N ALA A 9 -2.89 6.60 -7.03
CA ALA A 9 -3.60 7.35 -8.06
C ALA A 9 -3.54 6.67 -9.43
N MET A 10 -2.39 6.09 -9.80
CA MET A 10 -2.28 5.32 -11.05
C MET A 10 -3.15 4.06 -11.04
N ALA A 11 -3.19 3.31 -9.93
CA ALA A 11 -4.06 2.13 -9.79
C ALA A 11 -5.52 2.48 -10.07
N LYS A 12 -6.02 3.57 -9.47
CA LYS A 12 -7.37 4.08 -9.69
C LYS A 12 -7.60 4.51 -11.14
N ALA A 13 -6.65 5.23 -11.74
CA ALA A 13 -6.73 5.67 -13.13
C ALA A 13 -6.78 4.50 -14.14
N MET A 14 -6.18 3.36 -13.79
CA MET A 14 -6.15 2.15 -14.60
C MET A 14 -7.30 1.16 -14.31
N GLY A 15 -8.27 1.54 -13.45
CA GLY A 15 -9.44 0.72 -13.11
C GLY A 15 -9.21 -0.31 -11.99
N GLY A 16 -8.07 -0.24 -11.30
CA GLY A 16 -7.78 -1.05 -10.11
C GLY A 16 -7.97 -0.27 -8.80
N ASN A 17 -7.75 -0.95 -7.69
CA ASN A 17 -7.77 -0.34 -6.36
C ASN A 17 -6.38 0.17 -5.97
N GLY A 18 -6.31 1.39 -5.44
CA GLY A 18 -5.11 1.92 -4.83
C GLY A 18 -5.30 2.16 -3.34
N VAL A 19 -4.45 1.58 -2.50
CA VAL A 19 -4.43 1.83 -1.05
C VAL A 19 -3.02 2.17 -0.59
N THR A 20 -2.88 3.17 0.29
CA THR A 20 -1.62 3.47 0.99
C THR A 20 -1.76 3.09 2.47
N VAL A 21 -0.84 2.29 2.99
CA VAL A 21 -0.84 1.81 4.39
C VAL A 21 0.47 2.19 5.07
N ARG A 22 0.44 2.43 6.38
CA ARG A 22 1.62 2.88 7.17
C ARG A 22 1.97 1.96 8.33
N ASP A 23 1.19 0.89 8.52
CA ASP A 23 1.32 -0.04 9.64
C ASP A 23 0.93 -1.46 9.21
N ARG A 24 1.24 -2.42 10.08
CA ARG A 24 1.03 -3.85 9.83
C ARG A 24 -0.46 -4.23 9.75
N GLU A 25 -1.30 -3.62 10.56
CA GLU A 25 -2.73 -3.94 10.62
C GLU A 25 -3.44 -3.48 9.35
N GLY A 26 -3.16 -2.24 8.93
CA GLY A 26 -3.63 -1.66 7.69
C GLY A 26 -3.18 -2.48 6.48
N LEU A 27 -1.92 -2.95 6.47
CA LEU A 27 -1.45 -3.85 5.41
C LEU A 27 -2.23 -5.18 5.39
N ALA A 28 -2.43 -5.82 6.53
CA ALA A 28 -3.18 -7.08 6.61
C ALA A 28 -4.63 -6.92 6.12
N LYS A 29 -5.28 -5.82 6.51
CA LYS A 29 -6.61 -5.46 6.05
C LYS A 29 -6.65 -5.22 4.54
N ALA A 30 -5.73 -4.41 4.02
CA ALA A 30 -5.66 -4.07 2.59
C ALA A 30 -5.40 -5.32 1.72
N VAL A 31 -4.59 -6.27 2.20
CA VAL A 31 -4.38 -7.55 1.51
C VAL A 31 -5.67 -8.35 1.45
N LYS A 32 -6.39 -8.47 2.58
CA LYS A 32 -7.66 -9.20 2.62
C LYS A 32 -8.70 -8.59 1.68
N GLU A 33 -8.83 -7.26 1.69
CA GLU A 33 -9.76 -6.54 0.80
C GLU A 33 -9.35 -6.65 -0.66
N GLY A 34 -8.05 -6.53 -0.96
CA GLY A 34 -7.53 -6.62 -2.32
C GLY A 34 -7.68 -8.01 -2.94
N LEU A 35 -7.59 -9.08 -2.14
CA LEU A 35 -7.85 -10.46 -2.58
C LEU A 35 -9.34 -10.75 -2.82
N ALA A 36 -10.23 -10.01 -2.17
CA ALA A 36 -11.68 -10.12 -2.37
C ALA A 36 -12.22 -9.20 -3.47
N ALA A 37 -11.40 -8.27 -3.97
CA ALA A 37 -11.80 -7.33 -5.00
C ALA A 37 -11.90 -8.01 -6.37
N GLU A 38 -12.84 -7.53 -7.19
CA GLU A 38 -13.02 -8.00 -8.57
C GLU A 38 -11.89 -7.55 -9.51
N ASN A 39 -11.18 -6.48 -9.14
CA ASN A 39 -10.09 -5.88 -9.91
C ASN A 39 -8.76 -5.94 -9.15
N PHE A 40 -7.66 -5.75 -9.89
CA PHE A 40 -6.32 -5.72 -9.29
C PHE A 40 -6.20 -4.61 -8.23
N THR A 41 -5.39 -4.86 -7.21
CA THR A 41 -5.16 -3.92 -6.09
C THR A 41 -3.67 -3.65 -5.93
N ILE A 42 -3.30 -2.37 -5.88
CA ILE A 42 -1.95 -1.89 -5.55
C ILE A 42 -1.96 -1.34 -4.12
N ILE A 43 -1.09 -1.90 -3.28
CA ILE A 43 -0.93 -1.51 -1.88
C ILE A 43 0.45 -0.87 -1.69
N SER A 44 0.46 0.45 -1.52
CA SER A 44 1.66 1.23 -1.20
C SER A 44 1.92 1.16 0.31
N ALA A 45 2.77 0.22 0.75
CA ALA A 45 3.17 0.13 2.15
C ALA A 45 4.32 1.11 2.47
N VAL A 46 4.00 2.21 3.13
CA VAL A 46 4.98 3.21 3.56
C VAL A 46 5.63 2.70 4.84
N ILE A 47 6.80 2.11 4.68
CA ILE A 47 7.65 1.69 5.79
C ILE A 47 8.40 2.93 6.27
N GLY A 48 7.93 3.53 7.38
CA GLY A 48 8.64 4.64 8.02
C GLY A 48 10.05 4.24 8.44
N ARG A 49 10.96 5.23 8.56
CA ARG A 49 12.39 5.03 8.88
C ARG A 49 12.64 4.22 10.17
N GLN A 50 11.64 4.12 11.06
CA GLN A 50 11.69 3.36 12.31
C GLN A 50 11.39 1.85 12.18
N ALA A 51 10.97 1.34 11.03
CA ALA A 51 10.72 -0.11 10.89
C ALA A 51 12.02 -0.95 10.80
N TYR A 52 13.17 -0.31 10.67
CA TYR A 52 14.49 -0.94 10.70
C TYR A 52 15.14 -0.91 12.10
N ASP A 53 14.52 -0.28 13.09
CA ASP A 53 15.13 -0.01 14.41
C ASP A 53 15.07 -1.20 15.40
N GLY A 54 14.84 -2.42 14.89
CA GLY A 54 14.67 -3.62 15.73
C GLY A 54 15.25 -4.91 15.15
N ARG A 55 16.20 -4.82 14.21
CA ARG A 55 16.87 -5.99 13.60
C ARG A 55 18.40 -5.85 13.53
N LEU A 56 19.04 -5.56 14.66
CA LEU A 56 20.45 -5.91 14.91
C LEU A 56 20.54 -6.67 16.23
#